data_AF-A0A3B0SQG9-F1
#
_entry.id   AF-A0A3B0SQG9-F1
#
_cell.length_a   1.000
_cell.length_b   1.000
_cell.length_c   1.000
_cell.angle_alpha   90.00
_cell.angle_beta   90.00
_cell.angle_gamma   90.00
#
_symmetry.space_group_name_H-M   'P 1'
#
loop_
_entity.id
_entity.type
_entity.pdbx_description
1 polymer ?
#
loop_
_entity_poly.entity_id
_entity_poly.type
_entity_poly.pdbx_seq_one_letter_code
_entity_poly.pdbx_strand_id
1 'polypeptide(L)'
;MEAVLKRDLTTMNADTALGFQFADAITRRSTSADEVRDAVRAQWGDAGVVDLALAVQVGRVYPMVKLALGFAKTCARVRIDDAPVDVVKEAA
;
A
#
# COMPACT_ATOMS: atom_id res chain seq x y z
N MET A 1 -5.69 -2.62 -10.42
CA MET A 1 -6.04 -2.16 -9.06
C MET A 1 -6.63 -3.28 -8.20
N GLU A 2 -7.45 -4.17 -8.77
CA GLU A 2 -8.01 -5.32 -8.05
C GLU A 2 -6.95 -6.23 -7.41
N ALA A 3 -5.88 -6.53 -8.13
CA ALA A 3 -4.73 -7.30 -7.64
C ALA A 3 -4.18 -6.76 -6.30
N VAL A 4 -4.06 -5.43 -6.17
CA VAL A 4 -3.57 -4.75 -4.95
C VAL A 4 -4.52 -4.98 -3.78
N LEU A 5 -5.84 -4.88 -4.00
CA LEU A 5 -6.85 -5.10 -2.95
C LEU A 5 -6.90 -6.56 -2.49
N LYS A 6 -6.61 -7.48 -3.41
CA LYS A 6 -6.50 -8.92 -3.15
C LYS A 6 -5.12 -9.35 -2.66
N ARG A 7 -4.15 -8.43 -2.61
CA ARG A 7 -2.74 -8.70 -2.28
C ARG A 7 -2.10 -9.76 -3.20
N ASP A 8 -2.58 -9.87 -4.43
CA ASP A 8 -2.09 -10.82 -5.42
C ASP A 8 -0.91 -10.23 -6.19
N LEU A 9 0.29 -10.54 -5.73
CA LEU A 9 1.54 -10.07 -6.34
C LEU A 9 1.76 -10.62 -7.76
N THR A 10 1.14 -11.74 -8.12
CA THR A 10 1.39 -12.42 -9.40
C THR A 10 0.70 -11.74 -10.58
N THR A 11 -0.36 -10.98 -10.30
CA THR A 11 -1.13 -10.23 -11.30
C THR A 11 -0.80 -8.74 -11.30
N MET A 12 0.05 -8.28 -10.37
CA MET A 12 0.62 -6.94 -10.41
C MET A 12 1.72 -6.86 -11.46
N ASN A 13 1.82 -5.71 -12.14
CA ASN A 13 3.05 -5.40 -12.87
C ASN A 13 4.22 -5.20 -11.89
N ALA A 14 5.45 -5.29 -12.40
CA ALA A 14 6.66 -5.30 -11.57
C ALA A 14 6.77 -4.07 -10.65
N ASP A 15 6.50 -2.87 -11.17
CA ASP A 15 6.58 -1.63 -10.41
C ASP A 15 5.56 -1.59 -9.27
N THR A 16 4.32 -2.01 -9.55
CA THR A 16 3.25 -2.07 -8.55
C THR A 16 3.56 -3.11 -7.48
N ALA A 17 4.08 -4.27 -7.88
CA ALA A 17 4.48 -5.32 -6.95
C ALA A 17 5.60 -4.85 -6.02
N LEU A 18 6.62 -4.18 -6.55
CA LEU A 18 7.74 -3.65 -5.76
C LEU A 18 7.28 -2.57 -4.76
N GLY A 19 6.44 -1.63 -5.21
CA GLY A 19 5.86 -0.62 -4.32
C GLY A 19 4.97 -1.22 -3.22
N PHE A 20 4.17 -2.25 -3.57
CA PHE A 20 3.34 -2.96 -2.61
C PHE A 20 4.19 -3.71 -1.58
N GLN A 21 5.20 -4.45 -2.01
CA GLN A 21 6.13 -5.18 -1.13
C GLN A 21 6.85 -4.22 -0.19
N PHE A 22 7.27 -3.06 -0.68
CA PHE A 22 7.88 -2.02 0.15
C PHE A 22 6.92 -1.54 1.24
N ALA A 23 5.70 -1.17 0.85
CA ALA A 23 4.68 -0.71 1.79
C ALA A 23 4.33 -1.77 2.84
N ASP A 24 4.24 -3.03 2.43
CA ASP A 24 3.92 -4.15 3.30
C ASP A 24 5.06 -4.44 4.29
N ALA A 25 6.31 -4.52 3.80
CA ALA A 25 7.47 -4.78 4.63
C ALA A 25 7.67 -3.70 5.71
N ILE A 26 7.51 -2.42 5.36
CA ILE A 26 7.61 -1.31 6.32
C ILE A 26 6.46 -1.35 7.34
N THR A 27 5.22 -1.56 6.86
CA THR A 27 4.04 -1.60 7.72
C THR A 27 4.11 -2.72 8.75
N ARG A 28 4.62 -3.89 8.35
CA ARG A 28 4.77 -5.07 9.20
C ARG A 28 6.06 -5.11 10.00
N ARG A 29 6.97 -4.16 9.77
CA ARG A 29 8.34 -4.18 10.33
C ARG A 29 9.05 -5.50 10.02
N SER A 30 8.89 -5.96 8.77
CA SER A 30 9.48 -7.21 8.28
C SER A 30 11.01 -7.15 8.30
N THR A 31 11.67 -8.29 8.53
CA THR A 31 13.12 -8.43 8.37
C THR A 31 13.57 -8.22 6.93
N SER A 32 12.68 -8.39 5.95
CA SER A 32 12.93 -8.13 4.53
C SER A 32 12.87 -6.63 4.14
N ALA A 33 12.61 -5.73 5.09
CA ALA A 33 12.45 -4.31 4.81
C ALA A 33 13.70 -3.68 4.16
N ASP A 34 14.88 -4.17 4.52
CA ASP A 34 16.13 -3.66 3.97
C ASP A 34 16.34 -4.13 2.52
N GLU A 35 16.15 -5.42 2.24
CA GLU A 35 16.24 -5.99 0.89
C GLU A 35 15.27 -5.32 -0.09
N VAL A 36 14.01 -5.11 0.34
CA VAL A 36 13.02 -4.46 -0.51
C VAL A 36 13.32 -2.98 -0.71
N ARG A 37 13.86 -2.28 0.31
CA ARG A 37 14.31 -0.89 0.16
C ARG A 37 15.47 -0.77 -0.81
N ASP A 38 16.39 -1.72 -0.81
CA ASP A 38 17.52 -1.75 -1.74
C ASP A 38 17.04 -2.01 -3.18
N ALA A 39 16.03 -2.87 -3.37
CA ALA A 39 15.39 -3.07 -4.67
C ALA A 39 14.69 -1.79 -5.17
N VAL A 40 13.96 -1.09 -4.30
CA VAL A 40 13.37 0.23 -4.61
C VAL A 40 14.45 1.24 -5.01
N ARG A 41 15.55 1.30 -4.25
CA ARG A 41 16.67 2.20 -4.55
C ARG A 41 17.33 1.85 -5.87
N ALA A 42 17.50 0.56 -6.18
CA ALA A 42 18.06 0.13 -7.46
C ALA A 42 17.18 0.55 -8.65
N GLN A 43 15.85 0.51 -8.49
CA GLN A 43 14.91 0.85 -9.55
C GLN A 43 14.70 2.36 -9.73
N TRP A 44 14.57 3.12 -8.63
CA TRP A 44 14.16 4.53 -8.66
C TRP A 44 15.07 5.49 -7.88
N GLY A 45 16.20 5.00 -7.37
CA GLY A 45 17.14 5.79 -6.58
C GLY A 45 16.61 6.16 -5.19
N ASP A 46 17.38 7.00 -4.48
CA ASP A 46 17.00 7.47 -3.15
C ASP A 46 15.71 8.31 -3.15
N ALA A 47 15.43 9.03 -4.25
CA ALA A 47 14.19 9.77 -4.40
C ALA A 47 12.97 8.84 -4.35
N GLY A 48 13.03 7.69 -5.04
CA GLY A 48 11.95 6.69 -4.99
C GLY A 48 11.75 6.10 -3.59
N VAL A 49 12.81 5.91 -2.82
CA VAL A 49 12.71 5.46 -1.42
C VAL A 49 11.98 6.50 -0.57
N VAL A 50 12.32 7.79 -0.71
CA VAL A 50 11.69 8.89 0.02
C VAL A 50 10.22 9.00 -0.34
N ASP A 51 9.89 8.97 -1.64
CA ASP A 51 8.52 9.10 -2.13
C ASP A 51 7.63 7.95 -1.63
N LEU A 52 8.10 6.70 -1.72
CA LEU A 52 7.34 5.56 -1.21
C LEU A 52 7.21 5.59 0.31
N ALA A 53 8.24 6.00 1.05
CA ALA A 53 8.15 6.16 2.50
C ALA A 53 7.08 7.20 2.88
N LEU A 54 7.03 8.33 2.17
CA LEU A 54 5.99 9.34 2.36
C LEU A 54 4.60 8.79 2.02
N ALA A 55 4.46 8.08 0.91
CA ALA A 55 3.19 7.48 0.49
C ALA A 55 2.66 6.48 1.53
N VAL A 56 3.53 5.63 2.09
CA VAL A 56 3.17 4.71 3.19
C VAL A 56 2.67 5.48 4.40
N GLN A 57 3.38 6.52 4.81
CA GLN A 57 3.00 7.31 6.00
C GLN A 57 1.66 8.03 5.80
N VAL A 58 1.45 8.65 4.63
CA VAL A 58 0.18 9.31 4.28
C VAL A 58 -0.96 8.30 4.28
N GLY A 59 -0.75 7.11 3.70
CA GLY A 59 -1.75 6.03 3.70
C GLY A 59 -2.19 5.59 5.09
N ARG A 60 -1.30 5.68 6.09
CA ARG A 60 -1.60 5.35 7.50
C ARG A 60 -2.26 6.47 8.27
N VAL A 61 -1.87 7.72 8.04
CA VAL A 61 -2.39 8.89 8.78
C VAL A 61 -3.75 9.33 8.24
N TYR A 62 -3.96 9.21 6.93
CA TYR A 62 -5.16 9.71 6.26
C TYR A 62 -6.48 9.17 6.84
N PRO A 63 -6.63 7.88 7.18
CA PRO A 63 -7.85 7.38 7.84
C PRO A 63 -8.18 8.10 9.15
N MET A 64 -7.17 8.39 9.97
CA MET A 64 -7.35 9.11 11.24
C MET A 64 -7.73 10.57 11.01
N VAL A 65 -7.12 11.23 10.01
CA VAL A 65 -7.50 12.58 9.60
C VAL A 65 -8.95 12.62 9.13
N LYS A 66 -9.37 11.65 8.29
CA LYS A 66 -10.77 11.51 7.86
C LYS A 66 -11.72 11.35 9.04
N LEU A 67 -11.34 10.57 10.04
CA LEU A 67 -12.13 10.38 11.24
C LEU A 67 -12.26 11.68 12.04
N ALA A 68 -11.15 12.34 12.34
CA ALA A 68 -11.11 13.58 13.13
C ALA A 68 -11.93 14.72 12.50
N LEU A 69 -11.91 14.83 11.16
CA LEU A 69 -12.68 15.84 10.43
C LEU A 69 -14.16 15.45 10.23
N GLY A 70 -14.58 14.28 10.73
CA GLY A 70 -15.96 13.81 10.63
C GLY A 70 -16.35 13.22 9.27
N PHE A 71 -15.40 12.94 8.37
CA PHE A 71 -15.66 12.35 7.06
C PHE A 71 -15.78 10.82 7.08
N ALA A 72 -15.34 10.16 8.15
CA ALA A 72 -15.48 8.70 8.31
C ALA A 72 -16.91 8.30 8.72
N LYS A 73 -17.89 8.50 7.84
CA LYS A 73 -19.32 8.25 8.13
C LYS A 73 -19.80 6.85 7.72
N THR A 74 -19.21 6.27 6.68
CA THR A 74 -19.62 4.96 6.15
C THR A 74 -18.41 4.18 5.61
N CYS A 75 -18.34 2.89 5.91
CA CYS A 75 -17.42 1.97 5.23
C CYS A 75 -18.09 1.50 3.93
N ALA A 76 -17.86 2.20 2.82
CA ALA A 76 -18.34 1.73 1.51
C ALA A 76 -17.48 0.56 1.01
N ARG A 77 -18.12 -0.47 0.44
CA ARG A 77 -17.42 -1.57 -0.26
C ARG A 77 -16.72 -1.01 -1.49
N VAL A 78 -15.46 -1.41 -1.72
CA VAL A 78 -14.71 -0.99 -2.91
C VAL A 78 -15.33 -1.61 -4.16
N ARG A 79 -15.49 -0.81 -5.21
CA ARG A 79 -15.99 -1.24 -6.53
C ARG A 79 -14.93 -0.94 -7.58
N ILE A 80 -14.65 -1.90 -8.46
CA ILE A 80 -13.77 -1.76 -9.63
C ILE A 80 -14.62 -2.16 -10.83
N ASP A 81 -14.74 -1.28 -11.83
CA ASP A 81 -15.55 -1.51 -13.03
C ASP A 81 -16.98 -2.03 -12.69
N ASP A 82 -17.58 -1.44 -11.67
CA ASP A 82 -18.88 -1.82 -11.09
C ASP A 82 -18.99 -3.21 -10.45
N ALA A 83 -17.91 -3.98 -10.39
CA ALA A 83 -17.81 -5.19 -9.62
C ALA A 83 -17.42 -4.87 -8.17
N PRO A 84 -18.17 -5.35 -7.14
CA PRO A 84 -17.71 -5.28 -5.77
C PRO A 84 -16.45 -6.14 -5.60
N VAL A 85 -15.42 -5.59 -4.97
CA VAL A 85 -14.18 -6.30 -4.67
C VAL A 85 -14.04 -6.45 -3.15
N ASP A 86 -13.86 -7.69 -2.70
CA ASP A 86 -13.52 -7.96 -1.31
C ASP A 86 -12.06 -7.62 -1.07
N VAL A 87 -11.85 -6.70 -0.12
CA VAL A 87 -10.51 -6.31 0.32
C VAL A 87 -10.05 -7.32 1.37
N VAL A 88 -8.92 -7.97 1.14
CA VAL A 88 -8.31 -8.86 2.13
C VAL A 88 -7.79 -7.99 3.28
N LYS A 89 -8.48 -8.05 4.42
CA LYS A 89 -8.08 -7.37 5.66
C LYS A 89 -7.22 -8.32 6.46
N GLU A 90 -5.92 -8.08 6.51
CA GLU A 90 -5.07 -8.64 7.56
C GLU A 90 -4.80 -7.55 8.59
N ALA A 91 -4.94 -7.89 9.87
CA ALA A 91 -4.62 -6.98 10.95
C ALA A 91 -3.12 -6.61 10.88
N ALA A 92 -2.84 -5.31 10.97
CA ALA A 92 -1.50 -4.77 11.07
C ALA A 92 -0.96 -4.87 12.50
#